data_AF-A0AA38L145-F1
#
_entry.id   AF-A0AA38L145-F1
#
_cell.length_a   1.000
_cell.length_b   1.000
_cell.length_c   1.000
_cell.angle_alpha   90.00
_cell.angle_beta   90.00
_cell.angle_gamma   90.00
#
_symmetry.space_group_name_H-M   'P 1'
#
loop_
_entity.id
_entity.type
_entity.pdbx_description
1 polymer ?
#
loop_
_entity_poly.entity_id
_entity_poly.type
_entity_poly.pdbx_seq_one_letter_code
_entity_poly.pdbx_strand_id
1 'polypeptide(L)'
;FMVAHHKTTPYHPQANGTAEAFNKNLSHTLTKFVMWEDNDWNDKVSVVLWAYRTTYKKLNKATPFQLVFGTKVVLPVEFMLPSL
;
A
#
# COMPACT_ATOMS: atom_id res chain seq x y z
N PHE A 1 1.23 5.43 -27.63
CA PHE A 1 0.44 4.52 -26.79
C PHE A 1 -1.01 4.98 -26.80
N MET A 2 -1.97 4.12 -27.15
CA MET A 2 -3.40 4.47 -27.10
C MET A 2 -3.89 4.32 -25.66
N VAL A 3 -3.71 5.36 -24.85
CA VAL A 3 -4.22 5.42 -23.48
C VAL A 3 -5.45 6.33 -23.46
N ALA A 4 -6.60 5.79 -23.07
CA ALA A 4 -7.80 6.57 -22.83
C ALA A 4 -7.72 7.22 -21.44
N HIS A 5 -7.88 8.55 -21.39
CA HIS A 5 -7.87 9.30 -20.14
C HIS A 5 -9.28 9.48 -19.61
N HIS A 6 -9.52 9.02 -18.38
CA HIS A 6 -10.75 9.27 -17.64
C HIS A 6 -10.49 10.29 -16.52
N LYS A 7 -11.36 11.28 -16.37
CA LYS A 7 -11.25 12.34 -15.36
C LYS A 7 -12.50 12.36 -14.48
N THR A 8 -12.31 12.64 -13.20
CA THR A 8 -13.42 12.92 -12.27
C THR A 8 -13.87 14.37 -12.42
N THR A 9 -15.07 14.67 -11.92
CA THR A 9 -15.52 16.06 -11.79
C THR A 9 -14.77 16.77 -10.64
N PRO A 10 -14.58 18.09 -10.73
CA PRO A 10 -13.97 18.87 -9.65
C PRO A 10 -14.69 18.65 -8.32
N TYR A 11 -13.94 18.63 -7.21
CA TYR A 11 -14.48 18.49 -5.86
C TYR A 11 -15.35 17.25 -5.64
N HIS A 12 -15.21 16.21 -6.48
CA HIS A 12 -15.92 14.95 -6.33
C HIS A 12 -14.97 13.77 -6.06
N PRO A 13 -14.37 13.74 -4.85
CA PRO A 13 -13.38 12.74 -4.48
C PRO A 13 -13.91 11.29 -4.61
N GLN A 14 -15.19 11.10 -4.28
CA GLN A 14 -15.85 9.78 -4.26
C GLN A 14 -15.85 9.07 -5.63
N ALA A 15 -15.79 9.82 -6.74
CA ALA A 15 -15.72 9.23 -8.08
C ALA A 15 -14.44 8.41 -8.32
N ASN A 16 -13.38 8.61 -7.52
CA ASN A 16 -12.20 7.76 -7.49
C ASN A 16 -11.94 7.20 -6.08
N GLY A 17 -13.01 6.85 -5.36
CA GLY A 17 -12.96 6.52 -3.93
C GLY A 17 -11.98 5.40 -3.57
N THR A 18 -11.74 4.43 -4.45
CA THR A 18 -10.75 3.36 -4.22
C THR A 18 -9.32 3.92 -4.15
N ALA A 19 -8.93 4.81 -5.08
CA ALA A 19 -7.62 5.43 -5.06
C ALA A 19 -7.46 6.35 -3.85
N GLU A 20 -8.53 7.05 -3.48
CA GLU A 20 -8.49 7.94 -2.32
C GLU A 20 -8.40 7.21 -0.98
N ALA A 21 -9.17 6.13 -0.82
CA ALA A 21 -9.08 5.29 0.37
C ALA A 21 -7.67 4.69 0.52
N PHE A 22 -7.06 4.29 -0.60
CA PHE A 22 -5.66 3.84 -0.62
C PHE A 22 -4.70 4.97 -0.23
N ASN A 23 -4.80 6.14 -0.87
CA ASN A 23 -3.93 7.28 -0.59
C ASN A 23 -4.03 7.73 0.87
N LYS A 24 -5.24 7.76 1.44
CA LYS A 24 -5.46 8.05 2.87
C LYS A 24 -4.72 7.06 3.78
N ASN A 25 -4.80 5.76 3.48
CA ASN A 25 -4.10 4.74 4.26
C ASN A 25 -2.58 4.85 4.15
N LEU A 26 -2.09 5.13 2.93
CA LEU A 26 -0.67 5.31 2.66
C LEU A 26 -0.11 6.52 3.41
N SER A 27 -0.74 7.68 3.28
CA SER A 27 -0.32 8.90 3.99
C SER A 27 -0.32 8.69 5.50
N HIS A 28 -1.37 8.08 6.06
CA HIS A 28 -1.45 7.80 7.50
C HIS A 28 -0.32 6.90 8.00
N THR A 29 0.03 5.86 7.22
CA THR A 29 1.11 4.94 7.58
C THR A 29 2.48 5.60 7.44
N LEU A 30 2.68 6.38 6.38
CA LEU A 30 3.91 7.14 6.16
C LEU A 30 4.16 8.16 7.25
N THR A 31 3.15 8.95 7.64
CA THR A 31 3.29 9.93 8.73
C THR A 31 3.75 9.26 10.02
N LYS A 32 3.24 8.06 10.35
CA LYS A 32 3.70 7.33 11.53
C LYS A 32 5.17 6.90 11.44
N PHE A 33 5.59 6.40 10.28
CA PHE A 33 6.97 5.96 10.08
C PHE A 33 7.96 7.14 10.11
N VAL A 34 7.62 8.25 9.44
CA VAL A 34 8.43 9.47 9.39
C VAL A 34 8.47 10.23 10.73
N MET A 35 7.48 10.02 11.59
CA MET A 35 7.54 10.53 12.97
C MET A 35 8.49 9.70 13.86
N TRP A 36 8.80 8.46 13.49
CA TRP A 36 9.62 7.54 14.28
C TRP A 36 11.09 7.51 13.84
N GLU A 37 11.34 7.61 12.55
CA GLU A 37 12.68 7.68 11.95
C GLU A 37 12.86 9.04 11.27
N ASP A 38 14.10 9.57 11.20
CA ASP A 38 14.42 10.86 10.60
C ASP A 38 13.73 11.10 9.24
N ASN A 39 13.52 12.39 8.94
CA ASN A 39 12.49 12.99 8.08
C ASN A 39 12.56 12.67 6.56
N ASP A 40 12.95 11.46 6.16
CA ASP A 40 13.18 11.03 4.78
C ASP A 40 12.01 10.19 4.25
N TRP A 41 10.83 10.81 4.16
CA TRP A 41 9.61 10.14 3.71
C TRP A 41 9.77 9.43 2.36
N ASN A 42 10.57 9.99 1.46
CA ASN A 42 10.85 9.44 0.13
C ASN A 42 11.40 8.00 0.20
N ASP A 43 12.34 7.76 1.12
CA ASP A 43 12.98 6.45 1.26
C ASP A 43 12.01 5.44 1.89
N LYS A 44 11.12 5.92 2.78
CA LYS A 44 10.14 5.08 3.49
C LYS A 44 8.93 4.70 2.65
N VAL A 45 8.64 5.40 1.55
CA VAL A 45 7.52 5.06 0.64
C VAL A 45 7.62 3.61 0.17
N SER A 46 8.81 3.17 -0.22
CA SER A 46 9.06 1.81 -0.71
C SER A 46 8.71 0.75 0.33
N VAL A 47 9.13 0.96 1.58
CA VAL A 47 8.89 0.08 2.72
C VAL A 47 7.42 0.01 3.09
N VAL A 48 6.74 1.16 3.17
CA VAL A 48 5.31 1.22 3.48
C VAL A 48 4.48 0.55 2.39
N LEU A 49 4.81 0.76 1.11
CA LEU A 49 4.15 0.08 0.00
C LEU A 49 4.37 -1.42 0.04
N TRP A 50 5.58 -1.87 0.38
CA TRP A 50 5.87 -3.29 0.57
C TRP A 50 4.97 -3.90 1.65
N ALA A 51 4.96 -3.30 2.84
CA ALA A 51 4.10 -3.73 3.95
C ALA A 51 2.63 -3.76 3.55
N TYR A 52 2.13 -2.74 2.84
CA TYR A 52 0.74 -2.71 2.36
C TYR A 52 0.43 -3.89 1.43
N ARG A 53 1.33 -4.20 0.49
CA ARG A 53 1.15 -5.25 -0.52
C ARG A 53 1.22 -6.66 0.06
N THR A 54 2.03 -6.87 1.10
CA THR A 54 2.23 -8.19 1.71
C THR A 54 1.32 -8.45 2.90
N THR A 55 0.71 -7.43 3.49
CA THR A 55 -0.22 -7.58 4.62
C THR A 55 -1.58 -8.10 4.16
N TYR A 56 -2.09 -9.10 4.88
CA TYR A 56 -3.41 -9.68 4.64
C TYR A 56 -4.54 -8.66 4.84
N LYS A 57 -5.43 -8.53 3.85
CA LYS A 57 -6.62 -7.67 3.94
C LYS A 57 -7.83 -8.55 4.22
N LYS A 58 -8.40 -8.40 5.44
CA LYS A 58 -9.57 -9.18 5.88
C LYS A 58 -10.76 -9.10 4.92
N LEU A 59 -11.01 -7.91 4.34
CA LEU A 59 -12.09 -7.69 3.38
C LEU A 59 -11.94 -8.52 2.12
N ASN A 60 -10.72 -8.57 1.57
CA ASN A 60 -10.43 -9.29 0.32
C ASN A 60 -10.08 -10.76 0.56
N LYS A 61 -9.92 -11.16 1.83
CA LYS A 61 -9.41 -12.46 2.25
C LYS A 61 -8.09 -12.86 1.56
N ALA A 62 -7.28 -11.86 1.20
CA ALA A 62 -6.03 -12.01 0.46
C ALA A 62 -5.10 -10.80 0.71
N THR A 63 -3.82 -10.94 0.39
CA THR A 63 -2.89 -9.81 0.30
C THR A 63 -3.02 -9.15 -1.08
N PRO A 64 -2.78 -7.83 -1.22
CA PRO A 64 -2.78 -7.20 -2.54
C PRO A 64 -1.77 -7.83 -3.51
N PHE A 65 -0.62 -8.32 -3.00
CA PHE A 65 0.35 -9.08 -3.78
C PHE A 65 -0.28 -10.35 -4.39
N GLN A 66 -1.01 -11.14 -3.60
CA GLN A 66 -1.70 -12.34 -4.07
C GLN A 66 -2.71 -12.03 -5.17
N LEU A 67 -3.42 -10.89 -5.06
CA LEU A 67 -4.40 -10.48 -6.07
C LEU A 67 -3.76 -10.11 -7.41
N VAL A 68 -2.54 -9.58 -7.40
CA VAL A 68 -1.82 -9.17 -8.62
C VAL A 68 -1.08 -10.35 -9.26
N PHE A 69 -0.42 -11.18 -8.45
CA PHE A 69 0.49 -12.22 -8.96
C PHE A 69 -0.06 -13.64 -8.87
N GLY A 70 -1.24 -13.84 -8.26
CA GLY A 70 -1.87 -15.15 -8.11
C GLY A 70 -1.17 -16.10 -7.12
N THR A 71 -0.12 -15.66 -6.43
CA THR A 71 0.66 -16.48 -5.49
C THR A 71 0.94 -15.75 -4.19
N LYS A 72 1.24 -16.51 -3.13
CA LYS A 72 1.64 -15.95 -1.84
C LYS A 72 3.04 -15.33 -1.97
N VAL A 73 3.28 -14.25 -1.23
CA VAL A 73 4.63 -13.68 -1.13
C VAL A 73 5.55 -14.70 -0.44
N VAL A 74 6.75 -14.90 -0.98
CA VAL A 74 7.81 -15.64 -0.30
C VAL A 74 8.58 -14.62 0.53
N LEU A 75 8.44 -14.69 1.85
CA LEU A 75 9.17 -13.83 2.78
C LEU A 75 10.37 -14.60 3.35
N PRO A 76 11.50 -13.91 3.64
CA PRO A 76 12.57 -14.49 4.42
C PRO A 76 12.06 -15.02 5.78
N VAL A 77 12.70 -16.07 6.30
CA VAL A 77 12.26 -16.77 7.51
C VAL A 77 12.27 -15.87 8.75
N GLU A 78 13.21 -14.92 8.79
CA GLU A 78 13.40 -13.92 9.84
C GLU A 78 12.16 -13.03 10.03
N PHE A 79 11.40 -12.79 8.95
CA PHE A 79 10.15 -12.02 9.02
C PHE A 79 8.95 -12.85 9.47
N MET A 80 9.00 -14.19 9.31
CA MET A 80 7.92 -15.08 9.74
C MET A 80 8.08 -15.52 11.20
N LEU A 81 9.31 -15.55 11.71
CA LEU A 81 9.67 -15.95 13.08
C LEU A 81 10.55 -14.87 13.72
N PRO A 82 9.97 -13.83 14.34
CA PRO A 82 10.71 -12.70 14.91
C PRO A 82 11.64 -13.04 16.09
N SER A 83 11.68 -14.30 16.51
CA SER A 83 12.34 -14.79 17.73
C SER A 83 13.59 -15.64 17.48
N LEU A 84 14.05 -15.72 16.22
CA LEU A 84 15.31 -16.40 15.83
C LEU A 84 16.42 -15.38 15.58
#